data_AF-A0A354Z006-F1
#
_entry.id   AF-A0A354Z006-F1
#
_cell.length_a   1.000
_cell.length_b   1.000
_cell.length_c   1.000
_cell.angle_alpha   90.00
_cell.angle_beta   90.00
_cell.angle_gamma   90.00
#
_symmetry.space_group_name_H-M   'P 1'
#
loop_
_entity.id
_entity.type
_entity.pdbx_description
1 polymer ?
#
loop_
_entity_poly.entity_id
_entity_poly.type
_entity_poly.pdbx_seq_one_letter_code
_entity_poly.pdbx_strand_id
1 'polypeptide(L)'
;MIAIKRGKILKELFTRPGIKGYIISIDGEEARSIVYPELVGEVLPGDEVLVNTTAVELELGSGGYHYVIASLPGRNRELAPGGHIMKLRYTPMQLKVLSVEEEASP
;
A
#
# COMPACT_ATOMS: atom_id res chain seq x y z
N MET A 1 16.19 5.15 6.74
CA MET A 1 16.04 3.73 6.32
C MET A 1 14.62 3.28 6.64
N ILE A 2 14.08 2.28 5.94
CA ILE A 2 12.69 1.78 6.12
C ILE A 2 12.71 0.45 6.88
N ALA A 3 11.84 0.30 7.88
CA ALA A 3 11.57 -0.97 8.54
C ALA A 3 10.49 -1.74 7.77
N ILE A 4 10.81 -2.96 7.36
CA ILE A 4 9.93 -3.84 6.58
C ILE A 4 9.79 -5.16 7.33
N LYS A 5 8.55 -5.59 7.52
CA LYS A 5 8.21 -6.91 8.06
C LYS A 5 7.31 -7.68 7.11
N ARG A 6 7.32 -9.01 7.24
CA ARG A 6 6.29 -9.86 6.64
C ARG A 6 5.07 -9.86 7.53
N GLY A 7 3.89 -9.88 6.91
CA GLY A 7 2.64 -10.07 7.61
C GLY A 7 1.64 -10.86 6.78
N LYS A 8 0.48 -11.14 7.38
CA LYS A 8 -0.63 -11.85 6.74
C LYS A 8 -1.93 -11.07 6.91
N ILE A 9 -2.68 -10.88 5.83
CA ILE A 9 -4.01 -10.26 5.90
C ILE A 9 -4.97 -11.16 6.66
N LEU A 10 -5.63 -10.63 7.70
CA LEU A 10 -6.58 -11.38 8.52
C LEU A 10 -8.03 -11.01 8.19
N LYS A 11 -8.38 -9.73 8.32
CA LYS A 11 -9.76 -9.26 8.06
C LYS A 11 -9.78 -7.84 7.52
N GLU A 12 -10.74 -7.55 6.66
CA GLU A 12 -11.02 -6.18 6.22
C GLU A 12 -11.66 -5.38 7.35
N LEU A 13 -11.22 -4.15 7.54
CA LEU A 13 -11.79 -3.17 8.46
C LEU A 13 -12.72 -2.20 7.75
N PHE A 14 -12.30 -1.71 6.58
CA PHE A 14 -13.09 -0.80 5.76
C PHE A 14 -12.56 -0.78 4.32
N THR A 15 -13.43 -0.33 3.41
CA THR A 15 -13.10 -0.03 2.02
C THR A 15 -13.64 1.35 1.64
N ARG A 16 -12.83 2.12 0.91
CA ARG A 16 -13.17 3.38 0.25
C ARG A 16 -12.50 3.41 -1.13
N PRO A 17 -12.93 4.30 -2.05
CA PRO A 17 -12.23 4.45 -3.34
C PRO A 17 -10.72 4.66 -3.14
N GLY A 18 -9.91 3.79 -3.74
CA GLY A 18 -8.44 3.83 -3.69
C GLY A 18 -7.78 3.38 -2.37
N ILE A 19 -8.55 3.07 -1.31
CA ILE A 19 -7.99 2.76 0.02
C ILE A 19 -8.77 1.64 0.70
N LYS A 20 -8.04 0.64 1.21
CA LYS A 20 -8.59 -0.41 2.06
C LYS A 20 -7.84 -0.49 3.39
N GLY A 21 -8.56 -0.77 4.46
CA GLY A 21 -8.00 -1.01 5.78
C GLY A 21 -8.14 -2.48 6.18
N TYR A 22 -7.09 -3.05 6.77
CA TYR A 22 -7.09 -4.45 7.22
C TYR A 22 -6.50 -4.60 8.63
N ILE A 23 -6.95 -5.63 9.35
CA ILE A 23 -6.13 -6.25 10.39
C ILE A 23 -5.18 -7.23 9.72
N ILE A 24 -3.93 -7.17 10.13
CA ILE A 24 -2.86 -8.06 9.69
C ILE A 24 -2.21 -8.72 10.90
N SER A 25 -1.62 -9.90 10.71
CA SER A 25 -0.70 -10.48 11.68
C SER A 25 0.72 -10.14 11.29
N ILE A 26 1.52 -9.62 12.22
CA ILE A 26 2.96 -9.44 12.11
C ILE A 26 3.59 -10.13 13.32
N ASP A 27 4.51 -11.07 13.10
CA ASP A 27 5.18 -11.82 14.19
C ASP A 27 4.21 -12.49 15.19
N GLY A 28 2.99 -12.82 14.76
CA GLY A 28 1.94 -13.42 15.60
C GLY A 28 1.03 -12.40 16.31
N GLU A 29 1.32 -11.11 16.23
CA GLU A 29 0.52 -10.04 16.83
C GLU A 29 -0.41 -9.38 15.80
N GLU A 30 -1.61 -8.98 16.24
CA GLU A 30 -2.55 -8.23 15.39
C GLU A 30 -2.16 -6.75 15.31
N ALA A 31 -2.10 -6.23 14.09
CA ALA A 31 -1.87 -4.82 13.82
C ALA A 31 -2.82 -4.30 12.74
N ARG A 32 -3.01 -2.98 12.69
CA ARG A 32 -3.81 -2.32 11.65
C ARG A 32 -2.93 -1.93 10.48
N SER A 33 -3.47 -2.03 9.28
CA SER A 33 -2.75 -1.63 8.07
C SER A 33 -3.65 -0.95 7.05
N ILE A 34 -3.00 -0.15 6.19
CA ILE A 34 -3.58 0.45 5.00
C ILE A 34 -2.99 -0.21 3.76
N VAL A 35 -3.86 -0.47 2.81
CA VAL A 35 -3.56 -0.97 1.47
C VAL A 35 -4.07 0.06 0.48
N TYR A 36 -3.22 0.41 -0.48
CA TYR A 36 -3.58 1.21 -1.66
C TYR A 36 -3.62 0.26 -2.86
N PRO A 37 -4.79 -0.26 -3.27
CA PRO A 37 -4.87 -1.29 -4.32
C PRO A 37 -4.27 -0.82 -5.66
N GLU A 38 -4.33 0.47 -5.95
CA GLU A 38 -3.70 1.04 -7.13
C GLU A 38 -2.17 0.96 -7.09
N LEU A 39 -1.54 0.98 -5.91
CA LEU A 39 -0.10 0.84 -5.74
C LEU A 39 0.33 -0.62 -5.63
N VAL A 40 -0.38 -1.43 -4.83
CA VAL A 40 0.09 -2.77 -4.43
C VAL A 40 -0.69 -3.92 -5.07
N GLY A 41 -1.81 -3.61 -5.73
CA GLY A 41 -2.78 -4.60 -6.20
C GLY A 41 -3.81 -4.98 -5.13
N GLU A 42 -4.78 -5.80 -5.55
CA GLU A 42 -5.78 -6.35 -4.63
C GLU A 42 -5.16 -7.39 -3.68
N VAL A 43 -5.56 -7.32 -2.41
CA VAL A 43 -5.18 -8.28 -1.37
C VAL A 43 -6.43 -8.85 -0.72
N LEU A 44 -6.36 -10.10 -0.30
CA LEU A 44 -7.46 -10.84 0.33
C LEU A 44 -7.01 -11.41 1.69
N PRO A 45 -7.95 -11.65 2.63
CA PRO A 45 -7.66 -12.44 3.81
C PRO A 45 -6.95 -13.76 3.47
N GLY A 46 -5.83 -14.01 4.14
CA GLY A 46 -4.95 -15.14 3.85
C GLY A 46 -3.70 -14.78 3.06
N ASP A 47 -3.70 -13.67 2.32
CA ASP A 47 -2.53 -13.23 1.55
C ASP A 47 -1.38 -12.84 2.48
N GLU A 48 -0.17 -13.26 2.12
CA GLU A 48 1.06 -12.75 2.72
C GLU A 48 1.41 -11.38 2.11
N VAL A 49 1.99 -10.49 2.91
CA VAL A 49 2.32 -9.13 2.50
C VAL A 49 3.66 -8.68 3.08
N LEU A 50 4.34 -7.78 2.37
CA LEU A 50 5.40 -6.96 2.94
C LEU A 50 4.80 -5.65 3.46
N VAL A 51 5.20 -5.24 4.65
CA VAL A 51 4.59 -4.14 5.38
C VAL A 51 5.66 -3.17 5.86
N ASN A 52 5.48 -1.89 5.58
CA ASN A 52 6.26 -0.80 6.15
C ASN A 52 5.77 -0.51 7.57
N THR A 53 6.62 -0.82 8.56
CA THR A 53 6.31 -0.65 9.98
C THR A 53 6.88 0.64 10.59
N THR A 54 7.73 1.34 9.84
CA THR A 54 8.52 2.51 10.27
C THR A 54 7.73 3.56 11.03
N ALA A 55 6.56 3.98 10.52
CA ALA A 55 5.80 5.07 11.14
C ALA A 55 5.25 4.71 12.52
N VAL A 56 4.93 3.43 12.74
CA VAL A 56 4.43 2.93 14.03
C VAL A 56 5.60 2.71 14.98
N GLU A 57 6.70 2.11 14.52
CA GLU A 57 7.91 1.89 15.33
C GLU A 57 8.56 3.21 15.81
N LEU A 58 8.43 4.29 15.02
CA LEU A 58 8.93 5.62 15.34
C LEU A 58 7.86 6.56 15.93
N GLU A 59 6.67 6.06 16.24
CA GLU A 59 5.58 6.84 16.85
C GLU A 59 5.20 8.14 16.10
N LEU A 60 5.25 8.13 14.76
CA LEU A 60 5.06 9.34 13.93
C LEU A 60 3.59 9.75 13.72
N GLY A 61 2.65 9.17 14.47
CA GLY A 61 1.24 9.56 14.39
C GLY A 61 0.47 9.02 13.17
N SER A 62 0.79 7.82 12.66
CA SER A 62 0.02 7.18 11.58
C SER A 62 -1.39 6.68 12.01
N GLY A 63 -1.84 7.00 13.23
CA GLY A 63 -3.05 6.44 13.83
C GLY A 63 -2.90 4.96 14.24
N GLY A 64 -1.67 4.46 14.30
CA GLY A 64 -1.36 3.04 14.57
C GLY A 64 -1.54 2.14 13.35
N TYR A 65 -1.52 2.70 12.14
CA TYR A 65 -1.55 1.94 10.90
C TYR A 65 -0.15 1.75 10.33
N HIS A 66 0.15 0.51 9.93
CA HIS A 66 1.24 0.19 9.01
C HIS A 66 0.77 0.29 7.55
N TYR A 67 1.72 0.23 6.61
CA TYR A 67 1.40 0.38 5.18
C TYR A 67 1.90 -0.82 4.39
N VAL A 68 0.99 -1.48 3.67
CA VAL A 68 1.36 -2.59 2.80
C VAL A 68 2.17 -2.08 1.61
N ILE A 69 3.28 -2.75 1.32
CA ILE A 69 4.22 -2.46 0.22
C ILE A 69 3.90 -3.37 -0.98
N ALA A 70 3.66 -4.65 -0.74
CA ALA A 70 3.40 -5.65 -1.78
C ALA A 70 2.70 -6.88 -1.20
N SER A 71 1.92 -7.59 -2.02
CA SER A 71 1.44 -8.93 -1.73
C SER A 71 2.41 -10.02 -2.18
N LEU A 72 2.30 -11.20 -1.57
CA LEU A 72 3.15 -12.36 -1.78
C LEU A 72 2.28 -13.61 -2.01
N PRO A 73 2.49 -14.37 -3.11
CA PRO A 73 3.37 -14.04 -4.23
C PRO A 73 2.86 -12.81 -4.99
N GLY A 74 3.77 -11.90 -5.34
CA GLY A 74 3.42 -10.70 -6.10
C GLY A 74 2.80 -11.06 -7.45
N ARG A 75 1.95 -10.18 -7.97
CA ARG A 75 1.27 -10.36 -9.27
C ARG A 75 1.81 -9.34 -10.28
N ASN A 76 1.95 -9.75 -11.54
CA ASN A 76 2.26 -8.82 -12.63
C ASN A 76 1.13 -7.82 -12.82
N ARG A 77 1.48 -6.57 -13.15
CA ARG A 77 0.53 -5.49 -13.38
C ARG A 77 0.96 -4.69 -14.60
N GLU A 78 -0.02 -4.37 -15.43
CA GLU A 78 0.15 -3.53 -16.60
C GLU A 78 -0.06 -2.05 -16.25
N LEU A 79 0.48 -1.15 -17.08
CA LEU A 79 0.27 0.28 -16.93
C LEU A 79 -1.17 0.64 -17.28
N ALA A 80 -1.83 1.37 -16.37
CA ALA A 80 -3.12 1.99 -16.68
C ALA A 80 -2.95 3.14 -17.71
N PRO A 81 -3.92 3.35 -18.61
CA PRO A 81 -3.91 4.47 -19.55
C PRO A 81 -4.10 5.82 -18.82
N GLY A 82 -3.74 6.91 -19.49
CA GLY A 82 -3.90 8.27 -18.96
C GLY A 82 -2.81 8.70 -17.99
N GLY A 83 -2.57 10.01 -17.90
CA GLY A 83 -1.49 10.57 -17.10
C GLY A 83 -0.10 10.26 -17.64
N HIS A 84 0.86 11.15 -17.39
CA HIS A 84 2.29 10.90 -17.64
C HIS A 84 3.20 11.51 -16.56
N ILE A 85 2.64 12.27 -15.62
CA ILE A 85 3.42 12.83 -14.51
C ILE A 85 3.73 11.72 -13.50
N MET A 86 4.98 11.69 -13.05
CA MET A 86 5.49 10.68 -12.11
C MET A 86 5.50 11.21 -10.66
N LYS A 87 4.98 10.43 -9.71
CA LYS A 87 5.15 10.60 -8.26
C LYS A 87 6.10 9.55 -7.71
N LEU A 88 6.72 9.86 -6.56
CA LEU A 88 7.77 9.02 -5.93
C LEU A 88 8.93 8.71 -6.90
N ARG A 89 9.32 9.68 -7.72
CA ARG A 89 10.33 9.56 -8.78
C ARG A 89 11.64 8.98 -8.23
N TYR A 90 12.21 8.03 -8.99
CA TYR A 90 13.46 7.35 -8.68
C TYR A 90 13.44 6.49 -7.41
N THR A 91 12.25 6.14 -6.92
CA THR A 91 12.07 5.11 -5.89
C THR A 91 11.53 3.82 -6.53
N PRO A 92 11.69 2.66 -5.87
CA PRO A 92 11.06 1.41 -6.33
C PRO A 92 9.52 1.48 -6.43
N MET A 93 8.88 2.45 -5.77
CA MET A 93 7.42 2.66 -5.76
C MET A 93 7.00 3.85 -6.63
N GLN A 94 7.80 4.23 -7.63
CA GLN A 94 7.41 5.28 -8.56
C GLN A 94 6.14 4.90 -9.33
N LEU A 95 5.26 5.88 -9.51
CA LEU A 95 3.99 5.68 -10.19
C LEU A 95 3.65 6.85 -11.10
N LYS A 96 2.94 6.53 -12.17
CA LYS A 96 2.33 7.48 -13.09
C LYS A 96 0.96 7.89 -12.55
N VAL A 97 0.67 9.18 -12.55
CA VAL A 97 -0.64 9.74 -12.18
C VAL A 97 -1.13 10.66 -13.29
N LEU A 98 -2.44 10.91 -13.33
CA LEU A 98 -3.01 12.03 -14.07
C LEU A 98 -3.06 13.23 -13.12
N SER A 99 -2.12 14.15 -13.28
CA SER A 99 -2.04 15.36 -12.44
C SER A 99 -2.96 16.47 -12.97
N VAL A 100 -3.30 17.46 -12.14
CA VAL A 100 -4.11 18.63 -12.53
C VAL A 100 -3.44 19.53 -13.56
N GLU A 101 -2.11 19.46 -13.65
CA GLU A 101 -1.31 20.22 -14.61
C GLU A 101 -1.28 19.59 -16.01
N GLU A 102 -1.84 18.39 -16.20
CA GLU A 102 -1.87 17.72 -17.49
C GLU A 102 -3.08 18.16 -18.33
N GLU A 103 -2.91 18.27 -19.64
CA GLU A 103 -3.97 18.70 -20.57
C GLU A 103 -5.21 17.79 -20.53
N ALA A 104 -5.03 16.49 -20.26
CA ALA A 104 -6.11 15.53 -20.14
C ALA A 104 -6.81 15.53 -18.77
N SER A 105 -6.44 16.42 -17.86
CA SER A 105 -7.05 16.51 -16.53
C SER A 105 -8.44 17.19 -16.59
N PRO A 106 -9.44 16.71 -15.82
CA PRO A 106 -10.80 17.26 -15.82
C PRO A 106 -10.92 18.70 -15.30
#